data_AF-A0A927YTX6-F1
#
_entry.id   AF-A0A927YTX6-F1
#
_cell.length_a   1.000
_cell.length_b   1.000
_cell.length_c   1.000
_cell.angle_alpha   90.00
_cell.angle_beta   90.00
_cell.angle_gamma   90.00
#
_symmetry.space_group_name_H-M   'P 1'
#
loop_
_entity.id
_entity.type
_entity.pdbx_description
1 polymer ?
#
loop_
_entity_poly.entity_id
_entity_poly.type
_entity_poly.pdbx_seq_one_letter_code
_entity_poly.pdbx_strand_id
1 'polypeptide(L)' 'MFFKKKTPTFSYNPEKQYPVIRSSICTGEKVAGFKDKESGHFTDVMLIKTDTDLDNFKQLYGVDEVKVEY' A
#
# COMPACT_ATOMS: atom_id res chain seq x y z
N MET A 1 -0.75 25.50 4.57
CA MET A 1 -0.96 24.69 3.34
C MET A 1 -2.00 23.63 3.67
N PHE A 2 -3.19 23.73 3.08
CA PHE A 2 -4.28 22.79 3.32
C PHE A 2 -4.09 21.56 2.43
N PHE A 3 -3.42 20.53 2.95
CA PHE A 3 -3.41 19.22 2.31
C PHE A 3 -4.81 18.64 2.41
N LYS A 4 -5.60 18.74 1.33
CA LYS A 4 -6.83 17.96 1.18
C LYS A 4 -6.43 16.49 1.32
N LYS A 5 -6.75 15.86 2.45
CA LYS A 5 -6.65 14.41 2.61
C LYS A 5 -7.46 13.79 1.48
N LYS A 6 -6.79 13.20 0.48
CA LYS A 6 -7.47 12.36 -0.51
C LYS A 6 -8.09 11.22 0.28
N THR A 7 -9.41 11.15 0.29
CA THR A 7 -10.13 10.01 0.84
C THR A 7 -9.63 8.75 0.13
N PRO A 8 -9.14 7.74 0.86
CA PRO A 8 -8.72 6.50 0.23
C PRO A 8 -9.92 5.91 -0.53
N THR A 9 -9.73 5.63 -1.82
CA THR A 9 -10.76 5.03 -2.68
C THR A 9 -10.92 3.54 -2.44
N PHE A 10 -10.00 2.94 -1.68
CA PHE A 10 -9.99 1.54 -1.29
C PHE A 10 -10.21 1.43 0.21
N SER A 11 -11.02 0.47 0.64
CA SER A 11 -11.17 0.07 2.04
C SER A 11 -10.65 -1.35 2.18
N TYR A 12 -9.90 -1.64 3.24
CA TYR A 12 -9.32 -2.96 3.49
C TYR A 12 -9.85 -3.55 4.80
N ASN A 13 -9.88 -4.87 4.88
CA ASN A 13 -10.20 -5.59 6.11
C ASN A 13 -8.90 -6.04 6.79
N PRO A 14 -8.48 -5.46 7.94
CA PRO A 14 -7.24 -5.84 8.62
C PRO A 14 -7.22 -7.29 9.14
N GLU A 15 -8.39 -7.90 9.35
CA GLU A 15 -8.47 -9.31 9.75
C GLU A 15 -8.10 -10.25 8.60
N LYS A 16 -8.47 -9.88 7.36
CA LYS A 16 -8.29 -10.73 6.17
C LYS A 16 -7.15 -10.28 5.26
N GLN A 17 -6.72 -9.04 5.35
CA GLN A 17 -5.77 -8.42 4.45
C GLN A 17 -4.63 -7.78 5.24
N TYR A 18 -3.46 -7.71 4.61
CA TYR A 18 -2.28 -7.06 5.18
C TYR A 18 -1.60 -6.16 4.14
N PRO A 19 -1.00 -5.03 4.56
CA PRO A 19 -0.37 -4.09 3.66
C PRO A 19 0.94 -4.68 3.10
N VAL A 20 1.13 -4.57 1.79
CA VAL A 20 2.32 -5.06 1.08
C VAL A 20 2.78 -4.04 0.04
N ILE A 21 4.10 -3.86 -0.10
CA ILE A 21 4.73 -3.23 -1.25
C ILE A 21 5.20 -4.33 -2.19
N ARG A 22 4.73 -4.35 -3.43
CA ARG A 22 5.34 -5.14 -4.51
C ARG A 22 6.37 -4.31 -5.23
N SER A 23 7.60 -4.80 -5.33
CA SER A 23 8.67 -4.18 -6.09
C SER A 23 8.96 -5.00 -7.33
N SER A 24 8.75 -4.43 -8.52
CA SER A 24 9.15 -5.06 -9.78
C SER A 24 10.66 -5.19 -9.84
N ILE A 25 11.16 -6.41 -10.01
CA ILE A 25 12.60 -6.67 -10.20
C ILE A 25 13.10 -6.11 -11.54
N CYS A 26 12.22 -6.08 -12.54
CA CYS A 26 12.56 -5.65 -13.90
C CYS A 26 12.58 -4.12 -14.05
N THR A 27 11.64 -3.41 -13.40
CA THR A 27 11.46 -1.96 -13.59
C THR A 27 11.83 -1.14 -12.35
N GLY A 28 11.97 -1.77 -11.19
CA GLY A 28 12.16 -1.09 -9.90
C GLY A 28 10.91 -0.37 -9.38
N GLU A 29 9.78 -0.46 -10.09
CA GLU A 29 8.53 0.17 -9.68
C GLU A 29 7.97 -0.51 -8.44
N LYS A 30 7.57 0.31 -7.46
CA LYS A 30 6.98 -0.13 -6.21
C LYS A 30 5.50 0.23 -6.17
N VAL A 31 4.65 -0.75 -5.88
CA VAL A 31 3.21 -0.55 -5.72
C VAL A 31 2.81 -0.97 -4.31
N ALA A 32 2.23 -0.05 -3.56
CA ALA A 32 1.57 -0.32 -2.30
C ALA A 32 0.16 -0.84 -2.55
N GLY A 33 -0.19 -1.88 -1.81
CA GLY A 33 -1.49 -2.52 -1.90
C GLY A 33 -1.75 -3.40 -0.69
N PHE A 34 -2.81 -4.18 -0.79
CA PHE A 34 -3.21 -5.13 0.24
C PHE A 34 -3.24 -6.52 -0.33
N LYS A 35 -2.69 -7.47 0.41
CA LYS A 35 -2.72 -8.89 0.07
C LYS A 35 -3.69 -9.61 0.99
N ASP A 36 -4.58 -10.39 0.41
CA ASP A 36 -5.52 -11.23 1.12
C ASP A 36 -4.80 -12.47 1.69
N LYS A 37 -5.07 -12.78 2.97
CA LYS A 37 -4.40 -13.86 3.72
C LYS A 37 -4.83 -15.25 3.25
N GLU A 38 -6.06 -15.39 2.78
CA GLU A 38 -6.65 -16.68 2.40
C GLU A 38 -6.36 -17.00 0.93
N SER A 39 -6.67 -16.06 0.03
CA SER A 39 -6.54 -16.23 -1.43
C SER A 39 -5.15 -15.86 -1.95
N GLY A 40 -4.36 -15.09 -1.20
CA GLY A 40 -3.10 -14.52 -1.69
C GLY A 40 -3.28 -13.43 -2.75
N HIS A 41 -4.52 -13.03 -3.06
CA HIS A 41 -4.82 -11.99 -4.03
C HIS A 41 -4.28 -10.64 -3.56
N PHE A 42 -3.63 -9.90 -4.45
CA PHE A 42 -3.15 -8.55 -4.16
C PHE A 42 -3.96 -7.53 -4.92
N THR A 43 -4.38 -6.50 -4.21
CA THR A 43 -5.05 -5.35 -4.78
C THR A 43 -4.10 -4.17 -4.79
N ASP A 44 -3.80 -3.69 -5.99
CA ASP A 44 -3.00 -2.48 -6.21
C ASP A 44 -3.78 -1.25 -5.72
N VAL A 45 -3.15 -0.41 -4.91
CA VAL A 45 -3.81 0.77 -4.31
C VAL A 45 -3.09 2.06 -4.66
N MET A 46 -1.76 2.08 -4.56
CA MET A 46 -0.98 3.30 -4.73
C MET A 46 0.40 3.00 -5.30
N LEU A 47 0.82 3.76 -6.32
CA LEU A 47 2.19 3.73 -6.82
C LEU A 47 3.11 4.50 -5.84
N ILE A 48 4.22 3.89 -5.45
CA ILE A 48 5.21 4.45 -4.53
C ILE A 48 6.47 4.81 -5.30
N LYS A 49 6.76 6.11 -5.40
CA LYS A 49 7.96 6.62 -6.08
C LYS A 49 8.97 7.18 -5.08
N THR A 50 8.49 7.65 -3.94
CA THR A 50 9.29 8.30 -2.90
C THR A 50 8.92 7.76 -1.51
N ASP A 51 9.79 7.98 -0.53
CA ASP A 51 9.49 7.62 0.87
C ASP A 51 8.28 8.40 1.40
N THR A 52 8.07 9.63 0.94
CA THR A 52 6.87 10.43 1.24
C THR A 52 5.59 9.74 0.76
N ASP A 53 5.62 9.06 -0.39
CA ASP A 53 4.46 8.29 -0.88
C ASP A 53 4.16 7.10 0.05
N LEU A 54 5.20 6.45 0.57
CA LEU A 54 5.07 5.36 1.53
C LEU A 54 4.50 5.85 2.87
N ASP A 55 5.02 6.96 3.40
CA ASP A 55 4.49 7.57 4.63
C ASP A 55 3.03 8.01 4.46
N ASN A 56 2.69 8.56 3.30
CA ASN A 56 1.30 8.88 2.96
C ASN A 56 0.42 7.63 2.95
N PHE A 57 0.87 6.53 2.35
CA PHE A 57 0.13 5.26 2.36
C PHE A 57 -0.10 4.77 3.81
N LYS A 58 0.96 4.77 4.62
CA LYS A 58 0.89 4.40 6.04
C LYS A 58 -0.12 5.24 6.82
N GLN A 59 -0.08 6.56 6.65
CA GLN A 59 -1.00 7.49 7.31
C GLN A 59 -2.45 7.36 6.80
N LEU A 60 -2.65 7.13 5.50
CA LEU A 60 -3.97 6.99 4.90
C LEU A 60 -4.70 5.74 5.38
N TYR A 61 -3.96 4.65 5.59
CA TYR A 61 -4.51 3.35 5.98
C TYR A 61 -4.30 2.99 7.45
N GLY A 62 -3.61 3.85 8.21
CA GLY A 62 -3.31 3.63 9.63
C GLY A 62 -2.44 2.40 9.86
N VAL A 63 -1.43 2.17 9.02
CA VAL A 63 -0.52 1.02 9.12
C VAL A 63 0.89 1.48 9.45
N ASP A 64 1.52 0.87 10.44
CA ASP A 64 2.88 1.24 10.87
C ASP A 64 3.96 0.57 10.00
N GLU A 65 3.75 -0.71 9.70
CA GLU A 65 4.67 -1.56 8.96
C GLU A 65 4.03 -2.10 7.69
N VAL A 66 4.81 -2.11 6.61
CA VAL A 66 4.40 -2.64 5.31
C VAL A 66 5.47 -3.60 4.83
N LYS A 67 5.07 -4.84 4.54
CA LYS A 67 5.99 -5.86 4.06
C LYS A 67 6.37 -5.57 2.61
N VAL A 68 7.65 -5.64 2.27
CA VAL A 68 8.10 -5.58 0.87
C VAL A 68 8.21 -7.00 0.31
N GLU A 69 7.60 -7.24 -0.84
CA GLU A 69 7.70 -8.46 -1.63
C GLU A 69 8.25 -8.12 -3.03
N TYR A 70 8.99 -9.06 -3.63
CA TYR A 70 9.67 -8.91 -4.92
C TYR A 70 9.13 -9.92 -5.94
#